data_AF-A0A662EFZ1-F1
#
_entry.id   AF-A0A662EFZ1-F1
#
_cell.length_a   1.000
_cell.length_b   1.000
_cell.length_c   1.000
_cell.angle_alpha   90.00
_cell.angle_beta   90.00
_cell.angle_gamma   90.00
#
_symmetry.space_group_name_H-M   'P 1'
#
loop_
_entity.id
_entity.type
_entity.pdbx_description
1 polymer ?
#
loop_
_entity_poly.entity_id
_entity_poly.type
_entity_poly.pdbx_seq_one_letter_code
_entity_poly.pdbx_strand_id
1 'polypeptide(L)'
;MRRFLVEWFFGTLMRRIEPAYPDLLPVTHVVRPGYLHSDRVELDPIRMGIVWNDAPRRILPKNEWVPRDPIRAIVFARVALKRPDILEKLLDRGSSILLVLDEATATPADLGLSKVQEDIRLTPLLPVLPKYLGNGVGSMKAWKGYVWGAMLGLFPFPNAGDAIERRVKKLGRAGATFVAAAPLLLTPKDRHRVLDTFQDSKNEDRMENALFHADVSRGLHALERRAGIAIREAGMNAWVDSPSLDGRNASALTTAARLRLWARRLDQSHEESSWGWRLRRAASALEHLQNDPEVLASGNNLRVIPGFDPWVVEFTESLWSGGEPLTSAWAKWAGVDKSSPCA
;
A
#
# COMPACT_ATOMS: atom_id res chain seq x y z
N MET A 1 4.46 46.66 -30.61
CA MET A 1 3.00 46.40 -30.71
C MET A 1 2.69 45.14 -29.89
N ARG A 2 2.49 45.31 -28.57
CA ARG A 2 1.34 44.85 -27.75
C ARG A 2 0.97 43.35 -27.92
N ARG A 3 1.28 42.46 -26.97
CA ARG A 3 0.71 42.22 -25.60
C ARG A 3 -0.56 41.36 -25.61
N PHE A 4 -0.48 40.22 -24.93
CA PHE A 4 -1.40 39.60 -23.94
C PHE A 4 -0.74 38.23 -23.63
N LEU A 5 -0.10 37.89 -22.50
CA LEU A 5 -0.18 38.27 -21.09
C LEU A 5 -1.56 38.05 -20.48
N VAL A 6 -1.79 36.82 -20.04
CA VAL A 6 -2.55 36.54 -18.83
C VAL A 6 -1.63 35.75 -17.91
N GLU A 7 -0.98 36.50 -17.03
CA GLU A 7 -0.43 36.01 -15.77
C GLU A 7 -1.56 35.40 -14.93
N TRP A 8 -1.37 34.16 -14.48
CA TRP A 8 -1.98 33.73 -13.22
C TRP A 8 -0.90 33.78 -12.15
N PHE A 9 -0.78 34.96 -11.55
CA PHE A 9 -0.09 35.16 -10.28
C PHE A 9 -0.94 34.54 -9.16
N PHE A 10 -0.48 33.43 -8.58
CA PHE A 10 -0.64 33.19 -7.16
C PHE A 10 0.73 32.84 -6.60
N GLY A 11 1.38 33.86 -6.07
CA GLY A 11 2.61 33.75 -5.32
C GLY A 11 2.31 33.41 -3.87
N THR A 12 2.68 32.20 -3.48
CA THR A 12 3.36 31.90 -2.21
C THR A 12 4.14 30.61 -2.47
N LEU A 13 5.35 30.49 -1.93
CA LEU A 13 6.25 29.34 -2.08
C LEU A 13 5.55 28.00 -1.70
N MET A 14 4.78 27.41 -2.61
CA MET A 14 4.57 25.97 -2.60
C MET A 14 5.89 25.39 -3.07
N ARG A 15 6.73 24.99 -2.11
CA ARG A 15 7.75 23.96 -2.37
C ARG A 15 7.01 22.90 -3.17
N ARG A 16 7.42 22.69 -4.41
CA ARG A 16 7.02 21.55 -5.21
C ARG A 16 7.50 20.35 -4.40
N ILE A 17 6.62 19.80 -3.57
CA ILE A 17 6.87 18.53 -2.88
C ILE A 17 6.87 17.54 -4.04
N GLU A 18 8.07 17.25 -4.54
CA GLU A 18 8.26 16.08 -5.37
C GLU A 18 7.62 14.93 -4.59
N PRO A 19 6.71 14.14 -5.21
CA PRO A 19 6.20 12.97 -4.53
C PRO A 19 7.41 12.11 -4.20
N ALA A 20 7.76 12.06 -2.91
CA ALA A 20 8.79 11.18 -2.38
C ALA A 20 8.28 9.75 -2.59
N TYR A 21 8.46 9.23 -3.80
CA TYR A 21 8.35 7.82 -4.10
C TYR A 21 9.58 7.16 -3.46
N PRO A 22 9.50 6.79 -2.16
CA PRO A 22 9.11 5.42 -1.77
C PRO A 22 8.45 5.35 -0.37
N ASP A 23 7.16 5.69 -0.24
CA ASP A 23 6.55 5.86 1.09
C ASP A 23 5.65 4.73 1.59
N LEU A 24 5.39 3.71 0.78
CA LEU A 24 4.40 2.67 1.10
C LEU A 24 4.98 1.45 1.80
N LEU A 25 6.15 1.08 1.32
CA LEU A 25 6.94 -0.07 1.70
C LEU A 25 8.34 0.50 1.89
N PRO A 26 9.08 0.07 2.91
CA PRO A 26 10.35 0.67 3.25
C PRO A 26 11.45 0.24 2.26
N VAL A 27 11.24 0.53 0.98
CA VAL A 27 12.00 0.01 -0.14
C VAL A 27 13.04 1.05 -0.53
N THR A 28 14.29 0.66 -0.49
CA THR A 28 15.43 1.49 -0.90
C THR A 28 15.87 1.19 -2.34
N HIS A 29 15.33 0.13 -2.95
CA HIS A 29 15.70 -0.28 -4.29
C HIS A 29 14.54 -0.93 -5.05
N VAL A 30 14.37 -0.56 -6.32
CA VAL A 30 13.23 -1.00 -7.13
C VAL A 30 13.75 -1.74 -8.35
N VAL A 31 13.53 -3.04 -8.37
CA VAL A 31 13.75 -3.93 -9.51
C VAL A 31 12.40 -4.15 -10.18
N ARG A 32 12.05 -3.21 -11.03
CA ARG A 32 10.77 -3.24 -11.74
C ARG A 32 11.04 -3.39 -13.22
N PRO A 33 10.10 -3.94 -13.99
CA PRO A 33 10.29 -3.96 -15.41
C PRO A 33 10.36 -2.50 -15.86
N GLY A 34 11.26 -2.18 -16.81
CA GLY A 34 11.21 -0.87 -17.46
C GLY A 34 9.80 -0.56 -17.98
N TYR A 35 9.00 -1.61 -18.23
CA TYR A 35 7.63 -1.54 -18.71
C TYR A 35 6.73 -2.50 -17.92
N LEU A 36 5.68 -1.99 -17.28
CA LEU A 36 4.50 -2.82 -16.97
C LEU A 36 3.69 -2.98 -18.27
N HIS A 37 4.28 -3.62 -19.27
CA HIS A 37 3.56 -3.92 -20.50
C HIS A 37 2.57 -5.04 -20.18
N SER A 38 1.32 -4.66 -20.09
CA SER A 38 0.22 -5.56 -19.78
C SER A 38 -0.89 -5.20 -20.73
N ASP A 39 -1.57 -6.19 -21.31
CA ASP A 39 -2.79 -5.94 -22.08
C ASP A 39 -3.96 -5.57 -21.15
N ARG A 40 -3.67 -5.28 -19.88
CA ARG A 40 -4.62 -5.12 -18.77
C ARG A 40 -4.27 -3.89 -17.95
N VAL A 41 -5.26 -3.40 -17.22
CA VAL A 41 -5.04 -2.43 -16.14
C VAL A 41 -4.40 -3.17 -14.97
N GLU A 42 -3.42 -2.55 -14.33
CA GLU A 42 -2.69 -3.10 -13.20
C GLU A 42 -2.75 -2.18 -11.98
N LEU A 43 -2.62 -2.75 -10.79
CA LEU A 43 -2.43 -2.01 -9.55
C LEU A 43 -0.94 -1.87 -9.30
N ASP A 44 -0.44 -0.64 -9.28
CA ASP A 44 0.94 -0.33 -8.88
C ASP A 44 1.01 -0.28 -7.34
N PRO A 45 1.66 -1.26 -6.68
CA PRO A 45 1.72 -1.32 -5.22
C PRO A 45 2.61 -0.23 -4.60
N ILE A 46 3.46 0.42 -5.39
CA ILE A 46 4.29 1.54 -4.93
C ILE A 46 3.46 2.83 -4.88
N ARG A 47 2.57 3.00 -5.87
CA ARG A 47 1.71 4.19 -5.97
C ARG A 47 0.36 4.01 -5.26
N MET A 48 -0.06 2.78 -4.99
CA MET A 48 -1.47 2.43 -4.70
C MET A 48 -2.40 3.07 -5.73
N GLY A 49 -2.03 2.95 -7.00
CA GLY A 49 -2.73 3.59 -8.12
C GLY A 49 -2.87 2.64 -9.29
N ILE A 50 -3.72 3.01 -10.23
CA ILE A 50 -3.92 2.22 -11.44
C ILE A 50 -2.89 2.59 -12.52
N VAL A 51 -2.45 1.60 -13.26
CA VAL A 51 -1.62 1.77 -14.45
C VAL A 51 -2.40 1.18 -15.62
N TRP A 52 -2.76 2.04 -16.57
CA TRP A 52 -3.41 1.62 -17.80
C TRP A 52 -2.42 0.97 -18.76
N ASN A 53 -2.92 0.06 -19.58
CA ASN A 53 -2.17 -0.66 -20.61
C ASN A 53 -1.46 0.25 -21.63
N ASP A 54 -1.97 1.47 -21.84
CA ASP A 54 -1.41 2.47 -22.74
C ASP A 54 -0.51 3.52 -22.05
N ALA A 55 -0.16 3.31 -20.78
CA ALA A 55 0.66 4.25 -20.04
C ALA A 55 2.03 4.50 -20.74
N PRO A 56 2.55 5.75 -20.73
CA PRO A 56 3.78 6.10 -21.44
C PRO A 56 4.95 5.21 -21.04
N ARG A 57 5.66 4.70 -22.05
CA ARG A 57 6.86 3.87 -21.89
C ARG A 57 7.96 4.71 -21.24
N ARG A 58 8.29 4.44 -19.98
CA ARG A 58 9.48 5.03 -19.32
C ARG A 58 10.63 4.04 -19.40
N ILE A 59 11.65 4.36 -20.20
CA ILE A 59 12.87 3.54 -20.29
C ILE A 59 13.61 3.67 -18.96
N LEU A 60 13.63 2.59 -18.17
CA LEU A 60 14.53 2.48 -17.03
C LEU A 60 15.89 1.92 -17.49
N PRO A 61 16.99 2.30 -16.81
CA PRO A 61 18.33 1.91 -17.23
C PRO A 61 18.48 0.39 -17.34
N LYS A 62 19.05 -0.07 -18.46
CA LYS A 62 19.31 -1.48 -18.79
C LYS A 62 20.18 -2.23 -17.76
N ASN A 63 20.95 -1.50 -16.95
CA ASN A 63 21.86 -2.04 -15.96
C ASN A 63 21.37 -1.68 -14.55
N GLU A 64 20.46 -2.49 -14.01
CA GLU A 64 20.22 -2.48 -12.57
C GLU A 64 21.36 -3.25 -11.91
N TRP A 65 22.37 -2.52 -11.47
CA TRP A 65 23.39 -3.01 -10.55
C TRP A 65 22.70 -3.43 -9.26
N VAL A 66 22.89 -4.68 -8.84
CA VAL A 66 22.48 -5.12 -7.50
C VAL A 66 23.44 -4.45 -6.50
N PRO A 67 22.95 -3.66 -5.52
CA PRO A 67 23.76 -3.11 -4.45
C PRO A 67 24.53 -4.15 -3.67
N ARG A 68 25.79 -3.86 -3.34
CA ARG A 68 26.65 -4.77 -2.55
C ARG A 68 26.13 -4.95 -1.12
N ASP A 69 25.65 -3.86 -0.52
CA ASP A 69 25.09 -3.88 0.82
C ASP A 69 23.66 -4.43 0.81
N PRO A 70 23.22 -5.10 1.90
CA PRO A 70 21.83 -5.51 2.08
C PRO A 70 20.87 -4.33 1.97
N ILE A 71 19.81 -4.51 1.18
CA ILE A 71 18.80 -3.47 0.94
C ILE A 71 17.38 -4.01 1.11
N ARG A 72 16.41 -3.10 1.18
CA ARG A 72 15.00 -3.46 1.07
C ARG A 72 14.57 -3.24 -0.37
N ALA A 73 14.29 -4.32 -1.08
CA ALA A 73 13.98 -4.27 -2.51
C ALA A 73 12.51 -4.56 -2.78
N ILE A 74 11.96 -3.96 -3.83
CA ILE A 74 10.75 -4.47 -4.48
C ILE A 74 11.17 -5.09 -5.80
N VAL A 75 10.76 -6.33 -6.04
CA VAL A 75 11.06 -7.08 -7.26
C VAL A 75 9.73 -7.48 -7.90
N PHE A 76 9.54 -7.20 -9.17
CA PHE A 76 8.36 -7.66 -9.90
C PHE A 76 8.63 -9.05 -10.50
N ALA A 77 7.68 -9.98 -10.33
CA ALA A 77 7.82 -11.37 -10.74
C ALA A 77 8.17 -11.50 -12.22
N ARG A 78 7.58 -10.68 -13.10
CA ARG A 78 7.93 -10.71 -14.54
C ARG A 78 9.38 -10.36 -14.84
N VAL A 79 10.05 -9.59 -13.97
CA VAL A 79 11.48 -9.28 -14.10
C VAL A 79 12.30 -10.45 -13.61
N ALA A 80 11.97 -10.98 -12.44
CA ALA A 80 12.64 -12.15 -11.87
C ALA A 80 12.58 -13.35 -12.83
N LEU A 81 11.46 -13.57 -13.52
CA LEU A 81 11.33 -14.60 -14.55
C LEU A 81 12.29 -14.40 -15.75
N LYS A 82 12.55 -13.14 -16.15
CA LYS A 82 13.44 -12.82 -17.27
C LYS A 82 14.91 -12.72 -16.87
N ARG A 83 15.17 -12.47 -15.58
CA ARG A 83 16.48 -12.23 -14.98
C ARG A 83 16.54 -12.93 -13.61
N PRO A 84 16.59 -14.27 -13.59
CA PRO A 84 16.54 -15.04 -12.34
C PRO A 84 17.70 -14.70 -11.40
N ASP A 85 18.84 -14.30 -11.97
CA ASP A 85 20.05 -13.94 -11.24
C ASP A 85 19.88 -12.73 -10.30
N ILE A 86 18.93 -11.82 -10.56
CA ILE A 86 18.74 -10.65 -9.69
C ILE A 86 18.19 -11.08 -8.32
N LEU A 87 17.14 -11.89 -8.34
CA LEU A 87 16.42 -12.26 -7.13
C LEU A 87 17.34 -13.07 -6.22
N GLU A 88 18.07 -14.03 -6.80
CA GLU A 88 19.11 -14.80 -6.13
C GLU A 88 20.19 -13.89 -5.54
N LYS A 89 20.81 -13.00 -6.33
CA LYS A 89 21.86 -12.08 -5.84
C LYS A 89 21.40 -11.16 -4.71
N LEU A 90 20.15 -10.70 -4.73
CA LEU A 90 19.60 -9.88 -3.66
C LEU A 90 19.45 -10.69 -2.38
N LEU A 91 18.86 -11.89 -2.47
CA LEU A 91 18.67 -12.79 -1.33
C LEU A 91 20.01 -13.22 -0.73
N ASP A 92 20.99 -13.62 -1.55
CA ASP A 92 22.34 -14.02 -1.13
C ASP A 92 23.07 -12.91 -0.37
N ARG A 93 22.81 -11.65 -0.72
CA ARG A 93 23.38 -10.47 -0.04
C ARG A 93 22.62 -10.09 1.22
N GLY A 94 21.66 -10.89 1.65
CA GLY A 94 20.82 -10.60 2.81
C GLY A 94 19.83 -9.45 2.60
N SER A 95 19.52 -9.12 1.35
CA SER A 95 18.46 -8.15 1.07
C SER A 95 17.10 -8.73 1.41
N SER A 96 16.19 -7.83 1.75
CA SER A 96 14.84 -8.16 2.15
C SER A 96 13.89 -7.67 1.06
N ILE A 97 13.04 -8.55 0.55
CA ILE A 97 12.43 -8.40 -0.77
C ILE A 97 10.91 -8.48 -0.67
N LEU A 98 10.22 -7.48 -1.20
CA LEU A 98 8.82 -7.59 -1.55
C LEU A 98 8.69 -8.02 -3.01
N LEU A 99 8.19 -9.22 -3.25
CA LEU A 99 8.00 -9.77 -4.59
C LEU A 99 6.57 -9.50 -5.09
N VAL A 100 6.42 -8.60 -6.06
CA VAL A 100 5.11 -8.30 -6.67
C VAL A 100 4.75 -9.39 -7.67
N LEU A 101 3.64 -10.10 -7.42
CA LEU A 101 3.12 -11.14 -8.30
C LEU A 101 2.28 -10.53 -9.43
N ASP A 102 2.95 -9.76 -10.28
CA ASP A 102 2.39 -9.05 -11.43
C ASP A 102 2.28 -9.92 -12.70
N GLU A 103 2.64 -11.18 -12.59
CA GLU A 103 2.51 -12.21 -13.61
C GLU A 103 1.71 -13.38 -13.02
N ALA A 104 0.48 -13.58 -13.50
CA ALA A 104 -0.45 -14.55 -12.92
C ALA A 104 -0.01 -16.01 -13.11
N THR A 105 0.91 -16.25 -14.04
CA THR A 105 1.47 -17.58 -14.31
C THR A 105 2.72 -17.89 -13.50
N ALA A 106 3.32 -16.90 -12.84
CA ALA A 106 4.56 -17.09 -12.08
C ALA A 106 4.35 -18.06 -10.91
N THR A 107 5.12 -19.16 -10.91
CA THR A 107 5.18 -20.09 -9.78
C THR A 107 6.44 -19.87 -8.95
N PRO A 108 6.47 -20.30 -7.67
CA PRO A 108 7.68 -20.25 -6.87
C PRO A 108 8.86 -20.98 -7.52
N ALA A 109 8.62 -22.09 -8.22
CA ALA A 109 9.65 -22.87 -8.90
C ALA A 109 10.28 -22.09 -10.07
N ASP A 110 9.47 -21.40 -10.87
CA ASP A 110 9.96 -20.55 -11.98
C ASP A 110 10.84 -19.40 -11.47
N LEU A 111 10.63 -18.99 -10.22
CA LEU A 111 11.37 -17.92 -9.54
C LEU A 111 12.57 -18.44 -8.73
N GLY A 112 12.86 -19.74 -8.77
CA GLY A 112 13.97 -20.36 -8.03
C GLY A 112 13.76 -20.44 -6.52
N LEU A 113 12.51 -20.40 -6.04
CA LEU A 113 12.19 -20.35 -4.61
C LEU A 113 11.96 -21.74 -4.01
N SER A 114 12.69 -22.07 -2.95
CA SER A 114 12.45 -23.28 -2.14
C SER A 114 11.32 -23.07 -1.12
N LYS A 115 10.66 -24.15 -0.70
CA LYS A 115 9.55 -24.11 0.27
C LYS A 115 9.98 -23.71 1.69
N VAL A 116 11.25 -23.89 2.02
CA VAL A 116 11.79 -23.61 3.36
C VAL A 116 12.20 -22.15 3.39
N GLN A 117 11.22 -21.26 3.52
CA GLN A 117 11.47 -19.87 3.87
C GLN A 117 11.47 -19.77 5.39
N GLU A 118 12.53 -20.29 6.02
CA GLU A 118 12.76 -20.06 7.46
C GLU A 118 13.17 -18.61 7.74
N ASP A 119 13.31 -17.80 6.70
CA ASP A 119 13.77 -16.42 6.78
C ASP A 119 12.81 -15.47 6.04
N ILE A 120 12.32 -14.45 6.75
CA ILE A 120 11.26 -13.50 6.33
C ILE A 120 11.74 -12.55 5.21
N ARG A 121 12.90 -12.81 4.62
CA ARG A 121 13.56 -11.95 3.63
C ARG A 121 12.87 -11.93 2.27
N LEU A 122 11.80 -12.69 2.05
CA LEU A 122 10.97 -12.62 0.86
C LEU A 122 9.48 -12.60 1.21
N THR A 123 8.79 -11.54 0.81
CA THR A 123 7.34 -11.36 1.00
C THR A 123 6.65 -11.25 -0.37
N PRO A 124 6.04 -12.33 -0.88
CA PRO A 124 5.22 -12.29 -2.08
C PRO A 124 3.91 -11.50 -1.86
N LEU A 125 3.61 -10.59 -2.77
CA LEU A 125 2.45 -9.70 -2.74
C LEU A 125 1.69 -9.76 -4.07
N LEU A 126 0.44 -10.21 -4.04
CA LEU A 126 -0.46 -10.21 -5.17
C LEU A 126 -1.21 -8.86 -5.27
N PRO A 127 -0.98 -8.02 -6.30
CA PRO A 127 -1.79 -6.84 -6.55
C PRO A 127 -3.16 -7.23 -7.13
N VAL A 128 -4.24 -6.69 -6.57
CA VAL A 128 -5.61 -7.10 -6.89
C VAL A 128 -6.51 -5.88 -7.10
N LEU A 129 -6.90 -5.62 -8.35
CA LEU A 129 -7.79 -4.51 -8.71
C LEU A 129 -9.27 -4.79 -8.42
N PRO A 130 -10.11 -3.77 -8.15
CA PRO A 130 -11.56 -3.90 -8.10
C PRO A 130 -12.14 -4.59 -9.34
N LYS A 131 -13.33 -5.20 -9.20
CA LYS A 131 -13.98 -6.01 -10.24
C LYS A 131 -14.05 -5.33 -11.61
N TYR A 132 -14.33 -4.02 -11.66
CA TYR A 132 -14.52 -3.28 -12.91
C TYR A 132 -13.21 -2.78 -13.53
N LEU A 133 -12.09 -2.96 -12.83
CA LEU A 133 -10.77 -2.55 -13.30
C LEU A 133 -9.88 -3.73 -13.66
N GLY A 134 -10.14 -4.94 -13.16
CA GLY A 134 -9.29 -6.09 -13.48
C GLY A 134 -9.95 -7.44 -13.22
N ASN A 135 -9.25 -8.49 -13.65
CA ASN A 135 -9.75 -9.87 -13.72
C ASN A 135 -9.88 -10.58 -12.36
N GLY A 136 -9.69 -9.86 -11.25
CA GLY A 136 -9.81 -10.41 -9.91
C GLY A 136 -8.62 -11.25 -9.47
N VAL A 137 -8.86 -12.14 -8.50
CA VAL A 137 -7.83 -13.04 -7.95
C VAL A 137 -7.72 -14.26 -8.86
N GLY A 138 -6.57 -14.45 -9.49
CA GLY A 138 -6.21 -15.63 -10.27
C GLY A 138 -6.09 -16.91 -9.43
N SER A 139 -5.56 -17.99 -10.02
CA SER A 139 -5.28 -19.22 -9.27
C SER A 139 -3.94 -19.09 -8.53
N MET A 140 -3.97 -19.27 -7.21
CA MET A 140 -2.77 -19.23 -6.35
C MET A 140 -2.33 -20.61 -5.86
N LYS A 141 -2.77 -21.70 -6.54
CA LYS A 141 -2.48 -23.08 -6.12
C LYS A 141 -0.98 -23.38 -5.98
N ALA A 142 -0.15 -22.83 -6.89
CA ALA A 142 1.29 -23.04 -6.87
C ALA A 142 1.99 -22.42 -5.65
N TRP A 143 1.34 -21.43 -5.01
CA TRP A 143 1.83 -20.72 -3.83
C TRP A 143 1.37 -21.38 -2.51
N LYS A 144 0.70 -22.53 -2.57
CA LYS A 144 0.28 -23.27 -1.37
C LYS A 144 1.51 -23.72 -0.58
N GLY A 145 1.53 -23.37 0.71
CA GLY A 145 2.64 -23.67 1.62
C GLY A 145 3.73 -22.60 1.67
N TYR A 146 3.59 -21.52 0.92
CA TYR A 146 4.43 -20.31 1.04
C TYR A 146 3.67 -19.25 1.86
N VAL A 147 4.42 -18.37 2.53
CA VAL A 147 3.86 -17.16 3.13
C VAL A 147 3.66 -16.14 2.00
N TRP A 148 2.44 -15.66 1.79
CA TRP A 148 2.14 -14.64 0.78
C TRP A 148 0.88 -13.87 1.15
N GLY A 149 0.69 -12.71 0.53
CA GLY A 149 -0.53 -11.93 0.74
C GLY A 149 -0.95 -11.13 -0.47
N ALA A 150 -1.94 -10.26 -0.30
CA ALA A 150 -2.48 -9.46 -1.40
C ALA A 150 -2.61 -7.98 -1.05
N MET A 151 -2.44 -7.11 -2.05
CA MET A 151 -2.84 -5.71 -1.96
C MET A 151 -4.17 -5.53 -2.71
N LEU A 152 -5.22 -5.20 -1.97
CA LEU A 152 -6.57 -5.08 -2.50
C LEU A 152 -6.90 -3.62 -2.81
N GLY A 153 -6.95 -3.27 -4.09
CA GLY A 153 -7.43 -1.97 -4.54
C GLY A 153 -8.90 -1.75 -4.16
N LEU A 154 -9.21 -0.59 -3.61
CA LEU A 154 -10.54 -0.19 -3.15
C LEU A 154 -11.02 1.03 -3.93
N PHE A 155 -12.23 0.95 -4.47
CA PHE A 155 -12.96 2.08 -5.03
C PHE A 155 -14.47 1.81 -4.86
N PRO A 156 -15.30 2.81 -4.52
CA PRO A 156 -16.73 2.66 -4.21
C PRO A 156 -17.60 2.39 -5.44
N PHE A 157 -17.20 1.43 -6.25
CA PHE A 157 -18.00 0.92 -7.35
C PHE A 157 -19.32 0.27 -6.88
N PRO A 158 -20.30 0.12 -7.78
CA PRO A 158 -21.53 -0.61 -7.50
C PRO A 158 -21.26 -2.02 -6.93
N ASN A 159 -21.83 -2.31 -5.75
CA ASN A 159 -21.69 -3.56 -5.00
C ASN A 159 -20.25 -3.86 -4.53
N ALA A 160 -19.39 -2.85 -4.37
CA ALA A 160 -18.00 -3.04 -3.94
C ALA A 160 -17.87 -3.75 -2.58
N GLY A 161 -18.76 -3.47 -1.62
CA GLY A 161 -18.74 -4.10 -0.30
C GLY A 161 -18.79 -5.63 -0.35
N ASP A 162 -19.82 -6.20 -0.98
CA ASP A 162 -19.95 -7.66 -1.13
C ASP A 162 -18.84 -8.26 -1.98
N ALA A 163 -18.34 -7.50 -2.98
CA ALA A 163 -17.23 -7.93 -3.81
C ALA A 163 -15.92 -8.05 -3.02
N ILE A 164 -15.66 -7.14 -2.07
CA ILE A 164 -14.50 -7.19 -1.16
C ILE A 164 -14.60 -8.42 -0.27
N GLU A 165 -15.71 -8.63 0.42
CA GLU A 165 -15.87 -9.77 1.34
C GLU A 165 -15.64 -11.11 0.64
N ARG A 166 -16.29 -11.31 -0.53
CA ARG A 166 -16.10 -12.52 -1.33
C ARG A 166 -14.64 -12.73 -1.72
N ARG A 167 -13.94 -11.64 -2.03
CA ARG A 167 -12.56 -11.68 -2.49
C ARG A 167 -11.58 -11.96 -1.36
N VAL A 168 -11.77 -11.34 -0.19
CA VAL A 168 -11.00 -11.64 1.02
C VAL A 168 -11.19 -13.10 1.42
N LYS A 169 -12.42 -13.60 1.42
CA LYS A 169 -12.71 -15.04 1.65
C LYS A 169 -12.00 -15.94 0.63
N LYS A 170 -11.97 -15.55 -0.65
CA LYS A 170 -11.24 -16.29 -1.71
C LYS A 170 -9.74 -16.30 -1.47
N LEU A 171 -9.15 -15.17 -1.04
CA LEU A 171 -7.72 -15.06 -0.72
C LEU A 171 -7.34 -15.94 0.48
N GLY A 172 -8.12 -15.89 1.57
CA GLY A 172 -7.89 -16.73 2.75
C GLY A 172 -7.97 -18.22 2.41
N ARG A 173 -8.99 -18.64 1.63
CA ARG A 173 -9.09 -20.03 1.13
C ARG A 173 -7.93 -20.45 0.22
N ALA A 174 -7.29 -19.50 -0.44
CA ALA A 174 -6.11 -19.75 -1.27
C ALA A 174 -4.81 -19.80 -0.45
N GLY A 175 -4.86 -19.50 0.85
CA GLY A 175 -3.71 -19.55 1.76
C GLY A 175 -2.97 -18.22 1.92
N ALA A 176 -3.57 -17.08 1.57
CA ALA A 176 -2.98 -15.78 1.89
C ALA A 176 -2.91 -15.63 3.42
N THR A 177 -1.78 -15.11 3.93
CA THR A 177 -1.56 -14.84 5.35
C THR A 177 -1.87 -13.38 5.70
N PHE A 178 -1.87 -12.49 4.71
CA PHE A 178 -2.18 -11.08 4.91
C PHE A 178 -2.88 -10.46 3.69
N VAL A 179 -3.63 -9.38 3.93
CA VAL A 179 -4.24 -8.53 2.90
C VAL A 179 -4.11 -7.07 3.31
N ALA A 180 -3.49 -6.25 2.47
CA ALA A 180 -3.43 -4.80 2.66
C ALA A 180 -4.51 -4.11 1.80
N ALA A 181 -5.42 -3.40 2.44
CA ALA A 181 -6.38 -2.54 1.75
C ALA A 181 -5.69 -1.30 1.15
N ALA A 182 -6.01 -1.01 -0.11
CA ALA A 182 -5.46 0.10 -0.88
C ALA A 182 -6.52 0.99 -1.52
N PRO A 183 -6.93 2.10 -0.88
CA PRO A 183 -7.77 3.13 -1.50
C PRO A 183 -7.16 3.61 -2.81
N LEU A 184 -7.94 3.56 -3.88
CA LEU A 184 -7.55 4.06 -5.19
C LEU A 184 -8.17 5.44 -5.38
N LEU A 185 -7.34 6.45 -5.61
CA LEU A 185 -7.82 7.73 -6.12
C LEU A 185 -7.82 7.67 -7.65
N LEU A 186 -9.00 7.52 -8.24
CA LEU A 186 -9.16 7.61 -9.69
C LEU A 186 -9.20 9.08 -10.11
N THR A 187 -8.31 9.48 -11.02
CA THR A 187 -8.32 10.82 -11.60
C THR A 187 -9.60 11.02 -12.44
N PRO A 188 -10.03 12.26 -12.74
CA PRO A 188 -11.16 12.49 -13.64
C PRO A 188 -10.99 11.75 -14.98
N LYS A 189 -9.76 11.74 -15.53
CA LYS A 189 -9.44 10.98 -16.74
C LYS A 189 -9.67 9.48 -16.56
N ASP A 190 -9.20 8.90 -15.46
CA ASP A 190 -9.41 7.47 -15.17
C ASP A 190 -10.90 7.13 -15.06
N ARG A 191 -11.67 7.99 -14.38
CA ARG A 191 -13.12 7.80 -14.20
C ARG A 191 -13.85 7.81 -15.53
N HIS A 192 -13.54 8.76 -16.42
CA HIS A 192 -14.11 8.77 -17.77
C HIS A 192 -13.76 7.51 -18.54
N ARG A 193 -12.49 7.08 -18.54
CA ARG A 193 -12.08 5.84 -19.21
C ARG A 193 -12.82 4.62 -18.69
N VAL A 194 -13.10 4.56 -17.38
CA VAL A 194 -13.93 3.49 -16.82
C VAL A 194 -15.35 3.60 -17.35
N LEU A 195 -15.98 4.78 -17.28
CA LEU A 195 -17.35 4.99 -17.76
C LEU A 195 -17.51 4.63 -19.25
N ASP A 196 -16.53 4.97 -20.09
CA ASP A 196 -16.53 4.66 -21.53
C ASP A 196 -16.66 3.14 -21.79
N THR A 197 -16.17 2.28 -20.88
CA THR A 197 -16.33 0.82 -21.02
C THR A 197 -17.75 0.30 -20.73
N PHE A 198 -18.61 1.16 -20.17
CA PHE A 198 -20.01 0.89 -19.85
C PHE A 198 -21.00 1.62 -20.74
N GLN A 199 -20.54 2.33 -21.76
CA GLN A 199 -21.40 3.02 -22.71
C GLN A 199 -22.43 2.06 -23.33
N ASP A 200 -23.69 2.49 -23.37
CA ASP A 200 -24.85 1.72 -23.84
C ASP A 200 -25.15 0.45 -23.03
N SER A 201 -24.54 0.32 -21.84
CA SER A 201 -24.81 -0.79 -20.93
C SER A 201 -25.92 -0.45 -19.95
N LYS A 202 -26.67 -1.47 -19.51
CA LYS A 202 -27.70 -1.32 -18.46
C LYS A 202 -27.17 -0.83 -17.10
N ASN A 203 -25.84 -0.73 -16.94
CA ASN A 203 -25.20 -0.28 -15.71
C ASN A 203 -24.56 1.10 -15.83
N GLU A 204 -24.71 1.78 -16.97
CA GLU A 204 -24.08 3.08 -17.25
C GLU A 204 -24.44 4.14 -16.19
N ASP A 205 -25.73 4.44 -16.00
CA ASP A 205 -26.21 5.40 -15.01
C ASP A 205 -25.70 5.10 -13.59
N ARG A 206 -25.67 3.82 -13.23
CA ARG A 206 -25.22 3.38 -11.90
C ARG A 206 -23.70 3.57 -11.74
N MET A 207 -22.96 3.39 -12.83
CA MET A 207 -21.51 3.59 -12.86
C MET A 207 -21.16 5.07 -12.86
N GLU A 208 -21.86 5.88 -13.66
CA GLU A 208 -21.72 7.34 -13.70
C GLU A 208 -21.94 7.94 -12.31
N ASN A 209 -23.05 7.57 -11.64
CA ASN A 209 -23.34 8.01 -10.28
C ASN A 209 -22.20 7.64 -9.30
N ALA A 210 -21.70 6.40 -9.36
CA ALA A 210 -20.60 5.96 -8.49
C ALA A 210 -19.27 6.69 -8.75
N LEU A 211 -19.03 7.13 -10.00
CA LEU A 211 -17.77 7.77 -10.39
C LEU A 211 -17.77 9.28 -10.16
N PHE A 212 -18.91 9.96 -10.37
CA PHE A 212 -18.96 11.42 -10.47
C PHE A 212 -19.87 12.11 -9.45
N HIS A 213 -20.85 11.40 -8.88
CA HIS A 213 -21.86 12.03 -8.02
C HIS A 213 -21.81 11.52 -6.57
N ALA A 214 -21.36 10.28 -6.35
CA ALA A 214 -21.20 9.73 -5.02
C ALA A 214 -20.03 10.38 -4.25
N ASP A 215 -20.20 10.50 -2.93
CA ASP A 215 -19.12 10.86 -2.02
C ASP A 215 -18.08 9.73 -1.96
N VAL A 216 -17.01 9.89 -2.75
CA VAL A 216 -15.93 8.90 -2.90
C VAL A 216 -15.20 8.70 -1.58
N SER A 217 -14.96 9.75 -0.80
CA SER A 217 -14.22 9.65 0.47
C SER A 217 -14.99 8.81 1.49
N ARG A 218 -16.29 9.11 1.67
CA ARG A 218 -17.16 8.31 2.54
C ARG A 218 -17.28 6.87 2.06
N GLY A 219 -17.37 6.66 0.74
CA GLY A 219 -17.38 5.34 0.13
C GLY A 219 -16.10 4.55 0.43
N LEU A 220 -14.93 5.17 0.29
CA LEU A 220 -13.64 4.55 0.58
C LEU A 220 -13.52 4.16 2.06
N HIS A 221 -13.89 5.04 2.99
CA HIS A 221 -13.90 4.71 4.43
C HIS A 221 -14.80 3.51 4.76
N ALA A 222 -15.99 3.44 4.17
CA ALA A 222 -16.88 2.31 4.37
C ALA A 222 -16.29 1.01 3.82
N LEU A 223 -15.63 1.06 2.66
CA LEU A 223 -14.95 -0.10 2.07
C LEU A 223 -13.73 -0.55 2.87
N GLU A 224 -12.93 0.38 3.38
CA GLU A 224 -11.77 0.07 4.23
C GLU A 224 -12.20 -0.63 5.51
N ARG A 225 -13.21 -0.10 6.22
CA ARG A 225 -13.78 -0.76 7.40
C ARG A 225 -14.27 -2.17 7.08
N ARG A 226 -15.02 -2.31 5.99
CA ARG A 226 -15.58 -3.61 5.58
C ARG A 226 -14.48 -4.61 5.17
N ALA A 227 -13.44 -4.15 4.50
CA ALA A 227 -12.26 -4.95 4.20
C ALA A 227 -11.57 -5.40 5.49
N GLY A 228 -11.34 -4.49 6.45
CA GLY A 228 -10.72 -4.80 7.74
C GLY A 228 -11.48 -5.89 8.52
N ILE A 229 -12.80 -5.77 8.59
CA ILE A 229 -13.67 -6.79 9.22
C ILE A 229 -13.50 -8.14 8.52
N ALA A 230 -13.64 -8.17 7.18
CA ALA A 230 -13.54 -9.41 6.41
C ALA A 230 -12.16 -10.07 6.53
N ILE A 231 -11.09 -9.27 6.59
CA ILE A 231 -9.70 -9.75 6.73
C ILE A 231 -9.52 -10.40 8.09
N ARG A 232 -10.00 -9.75 9.16
CA ARG A 232 -9.98 -10.28 10.52
C ARG A 232 -10.78 -11.57 10.64
N GLU A 233 -11.99 -11.61 10.08
CA GLU A 233 -12.83 -12.83 10.08
C GLU A 233 -12.18 -13.99 9.32
N ALA A 234 -11.36 -13.68 8.30
CA ALA A 234 -10.60 -14.67 7.56
C ALA A 234 -9.29 -15.09 8.27
N GLY A 235 -8.99 -14.55 9.45
CA GLY A 235 -7.78 -14.86 10.22
C GLY A 235 -6.47 -14.36 9.58
N MET A 236 -6.55 -13.35 8.71
CA MET A 236 -5.39 -12.78 8.02
C MET A 236 -4.95 -11.45 8.65
N ASN A 237 -3.68 -11.08 8.47
CA ASN A 237 -3.18 -9.76 8.85
C ASN A 237 -3.65 -8.67 7.87
N ALA A 238 -3.88 -7.45 8.36
CA ALA A 238 -4.39 -6.33 7.54
C ALA A 238 -3.30 -5.39 6.98
N TRP A 239 -2.04 -5.83 7.03
CA TRP A 239 -0.85 -5.08 6.65
C TRP A 239 0.17 -5.99 5.97
N VAL A 240 1.17 -5.38 5.34
CA VAL A 240 2.34 -6.07 4.81
C VAL A 240 3.45 -5.92 5.83
N ASP A 241 4.03 -7.02 6.30
CA ASP A 241 5.20 -6.94 7.18
C ASP A 241 6.38 -6.36 6.40
N SER A 242 7.10 -5.42 7.03
CA SER A 242 8.30 -4.83 6.44
C SER A 242 9.36 -5.89 6.24
N PRO A 243 9.99 -5.96 5.06
CA PRO A 243 11.19 -6.76 4.87
C PRO A 243 12.27 -6.31 5.89
N SER A 244 12.68 -7.20 6.81
CA SER A 244 13.69 -6.91 7.83
C SER A 244 15.11 -7.08 7.29
N LEU A 245 16.00 -6.17 7.68
CA LEU A 245 17.46 -6.32 7.50
C LEU A 245 18.04 -6.79 8.84
N ASP A 246 19.03 -7.66 8.81
CA ASP A 246 19.65 -8.26 9.99
C ASP A 246 20.01 -7.19 11.05
N GLY A 247 19.67 -7.49 12.32
CA GLY A 247 20.01 -6.64 13.47
C GLY A 247 19.08 -5.44 13.74
N ARG A 248 17.96 -5.29 13.02
CA ARG A 248 16.93 -4.28 13.35
C ARG A 248 15.78 -4.87 14.15
N ASN A 249 15.15 -4.05 14.99
CA ASN A 249 14.01 -4.47 15.81
C ASN A 249 12.78 -4.74 14.91
N ALA A 250 12.31 -5.99 14.90
CA ALA A 250 11.19 -6.42 14.06
C ALA A 250 9.86 -5.71 14.40
N SER A 251 9.61 -5.43 15.68
CA SER A 251 8.43 -4.68 16.14
C SER A 251 8.47 -3.23 15.66
N ALA A 252 9.63 -2.58 15.72
CA ALA A 252 9.84 -1.23 15.19
C ALA A 252 9.60 -1.15 13.68
N LEU A 253 10.16 -2.10 12.91
CA LEU A 253 9.97 -2.16 11.46
C LEU A 253 8.52 -2.46 11.05
N THR A 254 7.85 -3.32 11.81
CA THR A 254 6.42 -3.64 11.61
C THR A 254 5.57 -2.41 11.88
N THR A 255 5.83 -1.71 12.98
CA THR A 255 5.12 -0.46 13.32
C THR A 255 5.37 0.61 12.26
N ALA A 256 6.61 0.78 11.79
CA ALA A 256 6.96 1.71 10.72
C ALA A 256 6.18 1.41 9.42
N ALA A 257 6.06 0.14 9.04
CA ALA A 257 5.26 -0.30 7.88
C ALA A 257 3.80 0.11 8.03
N ARG A 258 3.20 -0.17 9.18
CA ARG A 258 1.80 0.14 9.46
C ARG A 258 1.54 1.63 9.43
N LEU A 259 2.42 2.46 10.02
CA LEU A 259 2.31 3.93 9.99
C LEU A 259 2.40 4.48 8.56
N ARG A 260 3.28 3.94 7.72
CA ARG A 260 3.40 4.31 6.30
C ARG A 260 2.18 3.94 5.47
N LEU A 261 1.65 2.74 5.68
CA LEU A 261 0.42 2.30 5.03
C LEU A 261 -0.74 3.23 5.38
N TRP A 262 -0.87 3.60 6.66
CA TRP A 262 -1.86 4.58 7.11
C TRP A 262 -1.62 5.98 6.56
N ALA A 263 -0.37 6.46 6.56
CA ALA A 263 -0.02 7.74 5.95
C ALA A 263 -0.52 7.85 4.52
N ARG A 264 -0.35 6.77 3.75
CA ARG A 264 -0.81 6.73 2.37
C ARG A 264 -2.33 6.66 2.25
N ARG A 265 -3.01 5.90 3.10
CA ARG A 265 -4.48 5.89 3.16
C ARG A 265 -5.03 7.28 3.44
N LEU A 266 -4.44 8.00 4.39
CA LEU A 266 -4.80 9.38 4.71
C LEU A 266 -4.64 10.31 3.50
N ASP A 267 -3.49 10.25 2.83
CA ASP A 267 -3.26 11.06 1.63
C ASP A 267 -4.28 10.78 0.52
N GLN A 268 -4.75 9.54 0.38
CA GLN A 268 -5.71 9.16 -0.66
C GLN A 268 -7.16 9.46 -0.27
N SER A 269 -7.50 9.39 1.02
CA SER A 269 -8.89 9.53 1.49
C SER A 269 -9.26 10.94 1.96
N HIS A 270 -8.28 11.74 2.40
CA HIS A 270 -8.53 13.04 3.04
C HIS A 270 -7.96 14.25 2.30
N GLU A 271 -7.13 14.07 1.27
CA GLU A 271 -6.41 15.16 0.56
C GLU A 271 -5.56 16.10 1.46
N GLU A 272 -5.60 15.92 2.79
CA GLU A 272 -4.84 16.65 3.79
C GLU A 272 -3.47 16.02 4.03
N SER A 273 -2.46 16.53 3.32
CA SER A 273 -1.08 16.04 3.34
C SER A 273 -0.38 16.12 4.71
N SER A 274 -0.92 16.86 5.68
CA SER A 274 -0.27 17.13 6.96
C SER A 274 -0.22 15.91 7.89
N TRP A 275 -1.28 15.10 7.93
CA TRP A 275 -1.36 13.92 8.79
C TRP A 275 -0.49 12.78 8.30
N GLY A 276 -0.55 12.48 6.99
CA GLY A 276 0.30 11.47 6.37
C GLY A 276 1.79 11.81 6.53
N TRP A 277 2.16 13.09 6.41
CA TRP A 277 3.53 13.54 6.67
C TRP A 277 4.01 13.27 8.11
N ARG A 278 3.16 13.46 9.13
CA ARG A 278 3.51 13.17 10.52
C ARG A 278 3.81 11.69 10.73
N LEU A 279 2.95 10.81 10.22
CA LEU A 279 3.14 9.36 10.31
C LEU A 279 4.40 8.89 9.59
N ARG A 280 4.73 9.47 8.42
CA ARG A 280 5.98 9.16 7.70
C ARG A 280 7.23 9.52 8.49
N ARG A 281 7.26 10.70 9.13
CA ARG A 281 8.40 11.12 9.95
C ARG A 281 8.65 10.15 11.10
N ALA A 282 7.58 9.76 11.80
CA ALA A 282 7.64 8.79 12.87
C ALA A 282 8.09 7.41 12.37
N ALA A 283 7.55 6.95 11.25
CA ALA A 283 7.96 5.69 10.63
C ALA A 283 9.46 5.67 10.29
N SER A 284 10.01 6.74 9.73
CA SER A 284 11.44 6.83 9.41
C SER A 284 12.33 6.78 10.66
N ALA A 285 11.88 7.31 11.79
CA ALA A 285 12.59 7.21 13.05
C ALA A 285 12.57 5.78 13.61
N LEU A 286 11.42 5.10 13.54
CA LEU A 286 11.28 3.69 13.98
C LEU A 286 12.20 2.75 13.22
N GLU A 287 12.48 3.01 11.94
CA GLU A 287 13.36 2.12 11.18
C GLU A 287 14.76 2.00 11.77
N HIS A 288 15.23 3.04 12.46
CA HIS A 288 16.57 3.07 13.06
C HIS A 288 16.53 2.71 14.55
N LEU A 289 15.36 2.39 15.09
CA LEU A 289 15.16 2.10 16.49
C LEU A 289 15.62 0.66 16.82
N GLN A 290 16.47 0.56 17.84
CA GLN A 290 16.96 -0.72 18.36
C GLN A 290 16.02 -1.32 19.42
N ASN A 291 15.36 -0.43 20.18
CA ASN A 291 14.41 -0.83 21.21
C ASN A 291 13.06 -1.21 20.62
N ASP A 292 12.30 -2.02 21.35
CA ASP A 292 10.92 -2.31 21.01
C ASP A 292 10.05 -1.06 21.28
N PRO A 293 9.33 -0.53 20.28
CA PRO A 293 8.46 0.62 20.48
C PRO A 293 7.32 0.35 21.48
N GLU A 294 6.82 -0.87 21.60
CA GLU A 294 5.75 -1.20 22.55
C GLU A 294 6.27 -1.14 24.00
N VAL A 295 7.51 -1.58 24.22
CA VAL A 295 8.19 -1.43 25.52
C VAL A 295 8.40 0.04 25.86
N LEU A 296 8.82 0.86 24.89
CA LEU A 296 8.94 2.31 25.10
C LEU A 296 7.58 2.96 25.41
N ALA A 297 6.50 2.51 24.78
CA ALA A 297 5.15 2.99 25.06
C ALA A 297 4.70 2.68 26.48
N SER A 298 4.98 1.47 26.98
CA SER A 298 4.67 1.09 28.36
C SER A 298 5.32 2.00 29.41
N GLY A 299 6.47 2.60 29.09
CA GLY A 299 7.15 3.58 29.92
C GLY A 299 6.83 5.04 29.58
N ASN A 300 5.82 5.30 28.74
CA ASN A 300 5.47 6.63 28.21
C ASN A 300 6.64 7.36 27.50
N ASN A 301 7.55 6.58 26.90
CA ASN A 301 8.80 7.06 26.30
C ASN A 301 8.75 7.14 24.76
N LEU A 302 7.63 6.79 24.12
CA LEU A 302 7.49 6.95 22.66
C LEU A 302 7.76 8.38 22.19
N ARG A 303 7.41 9.37 23.02
CA ARG A 303 7.61 10.81 22.75
C ARG A 303 9.08 11.21 22.56
N VAL A 304 10.02 10.37 23.02
CA VAL A 304 11.46 10.59 22.85
C VAL A 304 11.90 10.29 21.40
N ILE A 305 11.13 9.48 20.67
CA ILE A 305 11.42 9.13 19.28
C ILE A 305 11.08 10.34 18.38
N PRO A 306 11.99 10.79 17.50
CA PRO A 306 11.68 11.86 16.55
C PRO A 306 10.41 11.59 15.73
N GLY A 307 9.50 12.57 15.68
CA GLY A 307 8.24 12.46 14.96
C GLY A 307 7.06 11.89 15.76
N PHE A 308 7.28 11.37 16.97
CA PHE A 308 6.21 10.96 17.90
C PHE A 308 5.71 12.13 18.75
N ASP A 309 5.01 13.05 18.09
CA ASP A 309 4.20 14.04 18.80
C ASP A 309 2.96 13.38 19.46
N PRO A 310 2.23 14.06 20.37
CA PRO A 310 1.13 13.44 21.12
C PRO A 310 0.08 12.73 20.25
N TRP A 311 -0.26 13.29 19.09
CA TRP A 311 -1.22 12.69 18.18
C TRP A 311 -0.67 11.41 17.54
N VAL A 312 0.62 11.40 17.13
CA VAL A 312 1.24 10.21 16.55
C VAL A 312 1.37 9.09 17.59
N VAL A 313 1.66 9.42 18.85
CA VAL A 313 1.69 8.45 19.96
C VAL A 313 0.32 7.79 20.09
N GLU A 314 -0.74 8.57 20.26
CA GLU A 314 -2.11 8.06 20.41
C GLU A 314 -2.55 7.25 19.18
N PHE A 315 -2.20 7.70 17.98
CA PHE A 315 -2.47 6.98 16.74
C PHE A 315 -1.79 5.62 16.74
N THR A 316 -0.52 5.57 17.13
CA THR A 316 0.29 4.34 17.12
C THR A 316 -0.21 3.34 18.18
N GLU A 317 -0.58 3.80 19.37
CA GLU A 317 -1.16 2.95 20.42
C GLU A 317 -2.56 2.43 20.02
N SER A 318 -3.38 3.26 19.38
CA SER A 318 -4.68 2.85 18.84
C SER A 318 -4.52 1.79 17.74
N LEU A 319 -3.48 1.93 16.91
CA LEU A 319 -3.13 0.98 15.88
C LEU A 319 -2.71 -0.39 16.45
N TRP A 320 -1.96 -0.43 17.55
CA TRP A 320 -1.56 -1.69 18.21
C TRP A 320 -2.72 -2.38 18.92
N SER A 321 -3.60 -1.61 19.56
CA SER A 321 -4.79 -2.13 20.25
C SER A 321 -5.94 -2.55 19.32
N GLY A 322 -5.77 -2.40 18.01
CA GLY A 322 -6.77 -2.81 17.02
C GLY A 322 -7.97 -1.86 16.92
N GLY A 323 -7.85 -0.62 17.38
CA GLY A 323 -8.85 0.44 17.19
C GLY A 323 -8.95 0.93 15.74
N GLU A 324 -9.97 1.74 15.42
CA GLU A 324 -10.00 2.54 14.19
C GLU A 324 -9.16 3.81 14.47
N PRO A 325 -7.88 3.87 14.04
CA PRO A 325 -6.94 4.86 14.56
C PRO A 325 -7.36 6.27 14.18
N LEU A 326 -8.05 6.42 13.05
CA LEU A 326 -8.61 7.68 12.60
C LEU A 326 -9.72 8.16 13.54
N THR A 327 -10.74 7.34 13.80
CA THR A 327 -11.89 7.73 14.64
C THR A 327 -11.48 7.91 16.10
N SER A 328 -10.63 7.04 16.63
CA SER A 328 -10.14 7.12 18.01
C SER A 328 -9.16 8.29 18.23
N ALA A 329 -8.25 8.56 17.30
CA ALA A 329 -7.35 9.71 17.40
C ALA A 329 -8.04 11.04 17.08
N TRP A 330 -9.02 11.05 16.17
CA TRP A 330 -9.79 12.25 15.84
C TRP A 330 -10.79 12.63 16.94
N ALA A 331 -11.47 11.65 17.56
CA ALA A 331 -12.38 11.90 18.68
C ALA A 331 -11.66 12.47 19.92
N LYS A 332 -10.44 12.00 20.22
CA LYS A 332 -9.62 12.53 21.32
C LYS A 332 -8.97 13.88 20.98
N TRP A 333 -8.41 14.03 19.78
CA TRP A 333 -7.79 15.29 19.33
C TRP A 333 -8.81 16.44 19.18
N ALA A 334 -10.04 16.14 18.75
CA ALA A 334 -11.14 17.11 18.68
C ALA A 334 -11.81 17.38 20.04
N GLY A 335 -11.33 16.76 21.14
CA GLY A 335 -11.89 16.94 22.49
C GLY A 335 -13.32 16.41 22.65
N VAL A 336 -13.73 15.47 21.80
CA VAL A 336 -15.10 14.90 21.77
C VAL A 336 -15.25 13.78 22.81
N ASP A 337 -14.16 13.11 23.19
CA ASP A 337 -14.14 12.25 24.37
C ASP A 337 -14.11 13.09 25.65
N LYS A 338 -15.31 13.37 26.20
CA LYS A 338 -15.49 13.87 27.56
C LYS A 338 -15.29 12.76 28.61
N SER A 339 -14.18 12.04 28.52
CA SER A 339 -13.73 11.13 29.57
C SER A 339 -12.31 11.47 30.01
N SER A 340 -12.07 12.75 30.29
CA SER A 340 -11.06 13.15 31.27
C SER A 340 -11.80 13.42 32.58
N PRO A 341 -11.57 12.67 33.66
CA PRO A 341 -11.71 13.29 34.98
C PRO A 341 -10.61 14.35 35.07
N CYS A 342 -10.98 15.53 35.55
CA CYS A 342 -10.09 16.66 35.75
C CYS A 342 -8.71 16.26 36.32
N ALA A 343 -7.67 16.86 35.76
CA ALA A 343 -6.62 17.48 36.56
C ALA A 343 -6.48 18.92 36.07
#